data_AF-A0A367IKM1-F1
#
_entry.id   AF-A0A367IKM1-F1
#
_cell.length_a   1.000
_cell.length_b   1.000
_cell.length_c   1.000
_cell.angle_alpha   90.00
_cell.angle_beta   90.00
_cell.angle_gamma   90.00
#
_symmetry.space_group_name_H-M   'P 1'
#
loop_
_entity.id
_entity.type
_entity.pdbx_description
1 polymer ?
#
loop_
_entity_poly.entity_id
_entity_poly.type
_entity_poly.pdbx_seq_one_letter_code
_entity_poly.pdbx_strand_id
1 'polypeptide(L)'
;MKRIPDSIKMQIIAKLSTDMTQREIAKELKVSDGYVAKVAKEISHASVNSAGRKPMLSGTTKRHIVLKFKTGGYATATAAAKAIVPIIKTKISPETVRNVLREANFNSKRKPKA
;
A
#
# COMPACT_ATOMS: atom_id res chain seq x y z
N MET A 1 16.59 0.35 14.79
CA MET A 1 17.37 0.20 13.55
C MET A 1 17.34 1.54 12.82
N LYS A 2 18.47 2.24 12.67
CA LYS A 2 18.49 3.56 12.01
C LYS A 2 18.24 3.37 10.52
N ARG A 3 17.29 4.12 9.94
CA ARG A 3 17.03 4.11 8.50
C ARG A 3 18.26 4.70 7.80
N ILE A 4 18.85 3.94 6.89
CA ILE A 4 19.92 4.43 6.04
C ILE A 4 19.30 5.41 5.03
N PRO A 5 19.83 6.64 4.89
CA PRO A 5 19.33 7.60 3.91
C PRO A 5 19.36 7.06 2.49
N ASP A 6 18.36 7.42 1.68
CA ASP A 6 18.26 6.97 0.29
C ASP A 6 19.46 7.46 -0.56
N SER A 7 20.13 8.54 -0.14
CA SER A 7 21.37 9.04 -0.76
C SER A 7 22.52 8.03 -0.70
N ILE A 8 22.66 7.30 0.41
CA ILE A 8 23.71 6.26 0.57
C ILE A 8 23.40 5.07 -0.34
N LYS A 9 22.12 4.71 -0.48
CA LYS A 9 21.70 3.66 -1.41
C LYS A 9 22.07 4.01 -2.86
N MET A 10 21.87 5.26 -3.28
CA MET A 10 22.27 5.72 -4.62
C MET A 10 23.78 5.68 -4.84
N GLN A 11 24.58 6.03 -3.83
CA GLN A 11 26.05 5.92 -3.90
C GLN A 11 26.52 4.47 -4.00
N ILE A 12 25.88 3.54 -3.28
CA ILE A 12 26.15 2.10 -3.42
C ILE A 12 25.86 1.64 -4.85
N ILE A 13 24.72 2.04 -5.43
CA ILE A 13 24.34 1.69 -6.80
C ILE A 13 25.41 2.19 -7.80
N ALA A 14 25.84 3.45 -7.69
CA ALA A 14 26.85 4.04 -8.56
C ALA A 14 28.23 3.35 -8.45
N LYS A 15 28.59 2.87 -7.26
CA LYS A 15 29.86 2.16 -7.04
C LYS A 15 29.80 0.69 -7.42
N LEU A 16 28.62 0.07 -7.38
CA LEU A 16 28.42 -1.28 -7.92
C LEU A 16 28.53 -1.32 -9.44
N SER A 17 28.36 -0.19 -10.13
CA SER A 17 28.65 -0.06 -11.58
C SER A 17 30.12 0.18 -11.91
N THR A 18 30.97 0.39 -10.90
CA THR A 18 32.42 0.39 -11.04
C THR A 18 32.96 -0.95 -10.55
N ASP A 19 34.10 -1.45 -11.04
CA ASP A 19 34.69 -2.76 -10.69
C ASP A 19 35.13 -2.91 -9.21
N MET A 20 34.55 -2.13 -8.30
CA MET A 20 34.78 -2.19 -6.86
C MET A 20 34.05 -3.38 -6.23
N THR A 21 34.72 -4.04 -5.30
CA THR A 21 34.10 -5.14 -4.54
C THR A 21 33.13 -4.61 -3.48
N GLN A 22 32.11 -5.41 -3.13
CA GLN A 22 31.11 -5.04 -2.12
C GLN A 22 31.74 -4.65 -0.77
N ARG A 23 32.85 -5.30 -0.40
CA ARG A 23 33.59 -5.05 0.85
C ARG A 23 34.31 -3.69 0.84
N GLU A 24 34.82 -3.27 -0.31
CA GLU A 24 35.45 -1.96 -0.48
C GLU A 24 34.40 -0.85 -0.40
N ILE A 25 33.26 -1.03 -1.07
CA ILE A 25 32.11 -0.11 -1.01
C ILE A 25 31.61 0.06 0.43
N ALA A 26 31.51 -1.04 1.18
CA ALA A 26 31.06 -1.02 2.57
C ALA A 26 32.00 -0.23 3.49
N LYS A 27 33.32 -0.43 3.35
CA LYS A 27 34.34 0.31 4.10
C LYS A 27 34.30 1.80 3.79
N GLU A 28 34.19 2.16 2.51
CA GLU A 28 34.22 3.55 2.08
C GLU A 28 32.96 4.32 2.50
N LEU A 29 31.79 3.70 2.37
CA LEU A 29 30.51 4.30 2.74
C LEU A 29 30.12 4.09 4.21
N LYS A 30 30.98 3.42 5.00
CA LYS A 30 30.76 3.08 6.42
C LYS A 30 29.41 2.41 6.66
N VAL A 31 29.05 1.47 5.79
CA VAL A 31 27.83 0.65 5.88
C VAL A 31 28.20 -0.81 6.10
N SER A 32 27.24 -1.63 6.55
CA SER A 32 27.49 -3.07 6.68
C SER A 32 27.55 -3.75 5.32
N ASP A 33 28.42 -4.76 5.19
CA ASP A 33 28.53 -5.61 3.99
C ASP A 33 27.17 -6.20 3.60
N GLY A 34 26.37 -6.61 4.61
CA GLY A 34 25.03 -7.14 4.40
C GLY A 34 24.04 -6.13 3.79
N TYR A 35 24.21 -4.83 4.06
CA TYR A 35 23.39 -3.80 3.44
C TYR A 35 23.76 -3.60 1.97
N VAL A 36 25.05 -3.58 1.64
CA VAL A 36 25.54 -3.51 0.24
C VAL A 36 25.07 -4.72 -0.56
N ALA A 37 25.20 -5.93 0.00
CA ALA A 37 24.74 -7.17 -0.65
C ALA A 37 23.21 -7.17 -0.87
N LYS A 38 22.44 -6.60 0.07
CA LYS A 38 20.99 -6.44 -0.09
C LYS A 38 20.65 -5.49 -1.24
N VAL A 39 21.33 -4.34 -1.32
CA VAL A 39 21.14 -3.37 -2.40
C VAL A 39 21.52 -3.98 -3.75
N ALA A 40 22.64 -4.71 -3.83
CA ALA A 40 23.04 -5.43 -5.06
C ALA A 40 21.95 -6.42 -5.51
N LYS A 41 21.37 -7.20 -4.59
CA LYS A 41 20.25 -8.10 -4.89
C LYS A 41 18.99 -7.36 -5.36
N GLU A 42 18.67 -6.20 -4.78
CA GLU A 42 17.53 -5.37 -5.20
C GLU A 42 17.72 -4.74 -6.59
N ILE A 43 18.96 -4.56 -7.05
CA ILE A 43 19.24 -4.12 -8.43
C ILE A 43 19.10 -5.30 -9.39
N SER A 44 19.70 -6.45 -9.07
CA SER A 44 19.64 -7.66 -9.91
C SER A 44 18.22 -8.23 -10.02
N HIS A 45 17.43 -8.09 -8.97
CA HIS A 45 16.01 -8.37 -8.97
C HIS A 45 15.27 -7.07 -8.71
N ALA A 46 14.75 -6.44 -9.78
CA ALA A 46 13.87 -5.27 -9.72
C ALA A 46 12.50 -5.61 -9.08
N SER A 47 12.52 -6.29 -7.93
CA SER A 47 11.35 -6.58 -7.13
C SER A 47 11.12 -5.37 -6.24
N VAL A 48 10.14 -4.56 -6.61
CA VAL A 48 9.57 -3.59 -5.69
C VAL A 48 9.02 -4.42 -4.54
N ASN A 49 9.67 -4.32 -3.39
CA ASN A 49 9.25 -4.98 -2.17
C ASN A 49 7.89 -4.39 -1.77
N SER A 50 6.80 -4.93 -2.30
CA SER A 50 5.43 -4.56 -1.93
C SER A 50 5.04 -5.29 -0.65
N ALA A 51 5.77 -4.98 0.42
CA ALA A 51 5.40 -5.43 1.74
C ALA A 51 4.09 -4.74 2.14
N GLY A 52 3.01 -5.51 2.22
CA GLY A 52 1.70 -5.02 2.61
C GLY A 52 0.66 -6.13 2.63
N ARG A 53 -0.23 -6.09 3.63
CA ARG A 53 -1.40 -6.96 3.63
C ARG A 53 -2.26 -6.61 2.41
N LYS A 54 -2.60 -7.60 1.59
CA LYS A 54 -3.54 -7.41 0.48
C LYS A 54 -4.83 -6.77 0.99
N PRO A 55 -5.33 -5.71 0.33
CA PRO A 55 -6.56 -5.06 0.78
C PRO A 55 -7.73 -6.07 0.75
N MET A 56 -8.57 -6.03 1.78
CA MET A 56 -9.70 -6.96 1.92
C MET A 56 -10.75 -6.80 0.79
N LEU A 57 -10.81 -5.62 0.18
CA LEU A 57 -11.70 -5.33 -0.94
C LEU A 57 -10.90 -5.01 -2.19
N SER A 58 -11.26 -5.65 -3.30
CA SER A 58 -10.74 -5.30 -4.62
C SER A 58 -11.18 -3.90 -5.03
N GLY A 59 -10.40 -3.25 -5.90
CA GLY A 59 -10.77 -1.93 -6.45
C GLY A 59 -12.12 -1.94 -7.17
N THR A 60 -12.44 -3.03 -7.88
CA THR A 60 -13.72 -3.23 -8.56
C THR A 60 -14.88 -3.29 -7.56
N THR A 61 -14.71 -4.04 -6.46
CA THR A 61 -15.72 -4.10 -5.40
C THR A 61 -15.92 -2.73 -4.77
N LYS A 62 -14.84 -2.00 -4.44
CA LYS A 62 -14.94 -0.64 -3.91
C LYS A 62 -15.73 0.28 -4.83
N ARG A 63 -15.47 0.25 -6.14
CA ARG A 63 -16.22 1.04 -7.14
C ARG A 63 -17.70 0.67 -7.18
N HIS A 64 -18.03 -0.61 -7.14
CA HIS A 64 -19.42 -1.08 -7.13
C HIS A 64 -20.20 -0.54 -5.92
N ILE A 65 -19.58 -0.57 -4.73
CA ILE A 65 -20.15 -0.01 -3.49
C ILE A 65 -20.49 1.46 -3.68
N VAL A 66 -19.50 2.25 -4.12
CA VAL A 66 -19.67 3.70 -4.30
C VAL A 66 -20.75 3.99 -5.34
N LEU A 67 -20.77 3.27 -6.45
CA LEU A 67 -21.79 3.44 -7.50
C LEU A 67 -23.19 3.17 -6.96
N LYS A 68 -23.39 2.06 -6.23
CA LYS A 68 -24.68 1.73 -5.63
C LYS A 68 -25.14 2.77 -4.61
N PHE A 69 -24.24 3.37 -3.83
CA PHE A 69 -24.60 4.49 -2.96
C PHE A 69 -24.99 5.74 -3.74
N LYS A 70 -24.28 6.06 -4.83
CA LYS A 70 -24.62 7.19 -5.71
C LYS A 70 -25.97 7.03 -6.39
N THR A 71 -26.33 5.81 -6.81
CA THR A 71 -27.62 5.53 -7.45
C THR A 71 -28.76 5.25 -6.45
N GLY A 72 -28.53 5.44 -5.15
CA GLY A 72 -29.55 5.17 -4.11
C GLY A 72 -29.86 3.69 -3.85
N GLY A 73 -29.06 2.76 -4.39
CA GLY A 73 -29.24 1.32 -4.22
C GLY A 73 -28.92 0.80 -2.81
N TYR A 74 -28.16 1.56 -2.02
CA TYR A 74 -27.91 1.28 -0.61
C TYR A 74 -28.23 2.50 0.26
N ALA A 75 -29.09 2.30 1.25
CA ALA A 75 -29.43 3.35 2.23
C ALA A 75 -28.39 3.45 3.36
N THR A 76 -27.78 2.33 3.75
CA THR A 76 -26.89 2.25 4.92
C THR A 76 -25.67 1.37 4.65
N ALA A 77 -24.57 1.66 5.36
CA ALA A 77 -23.35 0.86 5.29
C ALA A 77 -23.56 -0.59 5.76
N THR A 78 -24.50 -0.81 6.69
CA THR A 78 -24.90 -2.16 7.15
C THR A 78 -25.64 -2.94 6.06
N ALA A 79 -26.56 -2.31 5.34
CA ALA A 79 -27.25 -2.93 4.21
C ALA A 79 -26.28 -3.30 3.09
N ALA A 80 -25.39 -2.37 2.73
CA ALA A 80 -24.34 -2.62 1.75
C ALA A 80 -23.43 -3.79 2.18
N ALA A 81 -22.95 -3.80 3.43
CA ALA A 81 -22.09 -4.86 3.95
C ALA A 81 -22.72 -6.25 3.80
N LYS A 82 -24.01 -6.40 4.10
CA LYS A 82 -24.75 -7.66 3.91
C LYS A 82 -24.91 -8.03 2.44
N ALA A 83 -25.26 -7.06 1.59
CA ALA A 83 -25.51 -7.29 0.16
C ALA A 83 -24.26 -7.70 -0.63
N ILE A 84 -23.06 -7.32 -0.16
CA ILE A 84 -21.79 -7.59 -0.87
C ILE A 84 -21.21 -8.95 -0.49
N VAL A 85 -21.53 -9.51 0.68
CA VAL A 85 -21.06 -10.84 1.13
C VAL A 85 -21.16 -11.92 0.05
N PRO A 86 -22.28 -12.10 -0.68
CA PRO A 86 -22.37 -13.12 -1.72
C PRO A 86 -21.38 -12.92 -2.89
N ILE A 87 -20.95 -11.68 -3.14
CA ILE A 87 -20.02 -11.33 -4.23
C ILE A 87 -18.57 -11.63 -3.84
N ILE A 88 -18.17 -11.23 -2.64
CA ILE A 88 -16.77 -11.36 -2.16
C ILE A 88 -16.51 -12.64 -1.35
N LYS A 89 -17.56 -13.43 -1.10
CA LYS A 89 -17.54 -14.67 -0.29
C LYS A 89 -16.94 -14.51 1.11
N THR A 90 -16.87 -13.27 1.60
CA THR A 90 -16.19 -12.89 2.84
C THR A 90 -17.06 -11.90 3.59
N LYS A 91 -17.18 -12.07 4.91
CA LYS A 91 -17.91 -11.14 5.76
C LYS A 91 -17.10 -9.85 5.91
N ILE A 92 -17.73 -8.71 5.64
CA ILE A 92 -17.14 -7.39 5.85
C ILE A 92 -17.88 -6.63 6.93
N SER A 93 -17.15 -5.83 7.70
CA SER A 93 -17.78 -4.95 8.69
C SER A 93 -18.43 -3.75 7.97
N PRO A 94 -19.50 -3.19 8.54
CA PRO A 94 -20.04 -1.92 8.05
C PRO A 94 -19.01 -0.78 8.06
N GLU A 95 -18.02 -0.83 8.98
CA GLU A 95 -16.96 0.17 9.04
C GLU A 95 -16.02 0.10 7.83
N THR A 96 -15.74 -1.09 7.31
CA THR A 96 -15.00 -1.24 6.04
C THR A 96 -15.73 -0.54 4.90
N VAL A 97 -17.06 -0.64 4.84
CA VAL A 97 -17.86 0.08 3.84
C VAL A 97 -17.77 1.60 4.04
N ARG A 98 -17.86 2.09 5.28
CA ARG A 98 -17.70 3.52 5.58
C ARG A 98 -16.34 4.06 5.18
N ASN A 99 -15.26 3.28 5.42
CA ASN A 99 -13.92 3.66 4.99
C ASN A 99 -13.83 3.78 3.47
N VAL A 100 -14.42 2.85 2.70
CA VAL A 100 -14.49 2.95 1.24
C VAL A 100 -15.26 4.19 0.79
N LEU A 101 -16.37 4.53 1.45
CA LEU A 101 -17.13 5.73 1.14
C LEU A 101 -16.34 7.01 1.46
N ARG A 102 -15.60 7.03 2.56
CA ARG A 102 -14.74 8.15 2.95
C ARG A 102 -13.59 8.34 1.96
N GLU A 103 -12.93 7.25 1.54
CA GLU A 103 -11.90 7.26 0.49
C GLU A 103 -12.45 7.83 -0.83
N ALA A 104 -13.73 7.62 -1.12
CA ALA A 104 -14.41 8.11 -2.31
C ALA A 104 -15.07 9.50 -2.15
N ASN A 105 -14.79 10.22 -1.05
CA ASN A 105 -15.40 11.50 -0.68
C ASN A 105 -16.94 11.47 -0.61
N PHE A 106 -17.53 10.29 -0.40
CA PHE A 106 -18.96 10.12 -0.19
C PHE A 106 -19.28 10.30 1.30
N ASN A 107 -19.28 11.55 1.75
CA ASN A 107 -19.49 11.90 3.14
C ASN A 107 -20.97 11.87 3.52
N SER A 108 -21.27 11.46 4.75
CA SER A 108 -22.61 11.56 5.31
C SER A 108 -23.07 13.01 5.32
N LYS A 109 -24.23 13.31 4.72
CA LYS A 109 -24.88 14.60 4.87
C LYS A 109 -25.37 14.73 6.32
N ARG A 110 -24.74 15.60 7.11
CA ARG A 110 -25.29 16.01 8.41
C ARG A 110 -26.37 17.05 8.17
N LYS A 111 -27.49 16.94 8.88
CA LYS A 111 -28.48 18.03 8.90
C LYS A 111 -27.77 19.28 9.47
N PRO A 112 -27.89 20.46 8.85
CA PRO A 112 -27.36 21.67 9.46
C PRO A 112 -27.94 21.80 10.86
N LYS A 113 -27.06 22.11 11.82
CA LYS A 113 -27.48 22.38 13.20
C LYS A 113 -28.33 23.65 13.13
N ALA A 114 -29.60 23.53 13.50
CA ALA A 114 -30.48 24.67 13.69
C ALA A 114 -29.99 25.51 14.87
#